data_AF-A0A7X2JAJ1-F1
#
_entry.id   AF-A0A7X2JAJ1-F1
#
_cell.length_a   1.000
_cell.length_b   1.000
_cell.length_c   1.000
_cell.angle_alpha   90.00
_cell.angle_beta   90.00
_cell.angle_gamma   90.00
#
_symmetry.space_group_name_H-M   'P 1'
#
loop_
_entity.id
_entity.type
_entity.pdbx_description
1 polymer ?
#
loop_
_entity_poly.entity_id
_entity_poly.type
_entity_poly.pdbx_seq_one_letter_code
_entity_poly.pdbx_strand_id
1 'polypeptide(L)' 'MKGYLSIRETSYKWGVSERRVNQYVTEGRIPDVERFGRSWAIPADAEKPGDPRRIRKKQTQSLQEEMRDRQRTRR' A
#
# COMPACT_ATOMS: atom_id res chain seq x y z
N MET A 1 -7.00 -23.25 -3.27
CA MET A 1 -6.97 -23.27 -1.79
C MET A 1 -6.89 -21.82 -1.34
N LYS A 2 -7.93 -21.28 -0.68
CA LYS A 2 -7.87 -19.93 -0.11
C LYS A 2 -7.00 -20.01 1.14
N GLY A 3 -5.72 -19.71 1.00
CA GLY A 3 -4.79 -19.65 2.13
C GLY A 3 -4.98 -18.33 2.88
N TYR A 4 -4.80 -18.35 4.19
CA TYR A 4 -4.67 -17.15 5.00
C TYR A 4 -3.21 -16.96 5.38
N LEU A 5 -2.78 -15.72 5.43
CA LEU A 5 -1.47 -15.27 5.87
C LEU A 5 -1.61 -14.57 7.21
N SER A 6 -0.62 -14.77 8.06
CA SER A 6 -0.43 -13.94 9.24
C SER A 6 0.01 -12.52 8.87
N ILE A 7 -0.07 -11.60 9.83
CA ILE A 7 0.47 -10.24 9.72
C ILE A 7 1.93 -10.28 9.28
N ARG A 8 2.72 -11.19 9.85
CA ARG A 8 4.15 -11.34 9.59
C ARG A 8 4.42 -11.78 8.15
N GLU A 9 3.75 -12.81 7.66
CA GLU A 9 3.89 -13.26 6.27
C GLU A 9 3.43 -12.19 5.27
N THR A 10 2.33 -11.51 5.57
CA THR A 10 1.82 -10.40 4.78
C THR A 10 2.82 -9.24 4.73
N SER A 11 3.52 -8.99 5.84
CA SER A 11 4.56 -7.95 5.93
C SER A 11 5.71 -8.22 4.97
N TYR A 12 6.15 -9.49 4.88
CA TYR A 12 7.16 -9.93 3.92
C TYR A 12 6.64 -9.85 2.48
N LYS A 13 5.42 -10.33 2.21
CA LYS A 13 4.79 -10.26 0.88
C LYS A 13 4.69 -8.83 0.34
N TRP A 14 4.34 -7.87 1.19
CA TRP A 14 4.11 -6.48 0.79
C TRP A 14 5.33 -5.56 0.96
N GLY A 15 6.42 -6.06 1.54
CA GLY A 15 7.61 -5.27 1.85
C GLY A 15 7.31 -4.08 2.76
N VAL A 16 6.51 -4.30 3.81
CA VAL A 16 6.15 -3.28 4.81
C VAL A 16 6.35 -3.83 6.20
N SER A 17 6.42 -2.97 7.21
CA SER A 17 6.50 -3.43 8.60
C SER A 17 5.19 -4.07 9.06
N GLU A 18 5.27 -5.01 10.01
CA GLU A 18 4.09 -5.62 10.64
C GLU A 18 3.15 -4.57 11.24
N ARG A 19 3.70 -3.50 11.82
CA ARG A 19 2.92 -2.34 12.31
C ARG A 19 2.06 -1.73 11.21
N ARG A 20 2.56 -1.66 9.99
CA ARG A 20 1.85 -1.09 8.84
C ARG A 20 0.76 -2.04 8.35
N VAL A 21 1.02 -3.35 8.32
CA VAL A 21 0.00 -4.36 8.03
C VAL A 21 -1.12 -4.30 9.06
N ASN A 22 -0.78 -4.26 10.36
CA ASN A 22 -1.76 -4.15 11.44
C ASN A 22 -2.64 -2.90 11.25
N GLN A 23 -2.01 -1.76 10.93
CA GLN A 23 -2.74 -0.53 10.63
C GLN A 23 -3.74 -0.71 9.47
N TYR A 24 -3.37 -1.38 8.37
CA TYR A 24 -4.29 -1.63 7.26
C TYR A 24 -5.49 -2.49 7.64
N VAL A 25 -5.26 -3.52 8.47
CA VAL A 25 -6.33 -4.38 8.96
C VAL A 25 -7.25 -3.63 9.93
N THR A 26 -6.68 -2.87 10.87
CA THR A 26 -7.46 -2.08 11.84
C THR A 26 -8.26 -0.94 11.18
N GLU A 27 -7.74 -0.38 10.08
CA GLU A 27 -8.42 0.64 9.29
C GLU A 27 -9.44 0.05 8.30
N GLY A 28 -9.57 -1.28 8.23
CA GLY A 28 -10.51 -1.96 7.33
C GLY A 28 -10.18 -1.78 5.85
N ARG A 29 -8.90 -1.54 5.50
CA ARG A 29 -8.47 -1.34 4.10
C ARG A 29 -8.32 -2.63 3.30
N ILE A 30 -8.33 -3.77 3.97
CA ILE A 30 -8.15 -5.08 3.36
C ILE A 30 -9.49 -5.81 3.50
N PRO A 31 -10.14 -6.19 2.40
CA PRO A 31 -11.38 -6.95 2.45
C PRO A 31 -11.13 -8.37 2.98
N ASP A 32 -12.20 -8.99 3.51
CA ASP A 32 -12.22 -10.40 3.91
C ASP A 32 -11.17 -10.81 4.95
N VAL A 33 -10.69 -9.86 5.76
CA VAL A 33 -9.82 -10.16 6.89
C VAL A 33 -10.63 -10.67 8.07
N GLU A 34 -10.21 -11.81 8.63
CA GLU A 34 -10.86 -12.43 9.77
C GLU A 34 -9.99 -12.28 11.03
N ARG A 35 -10.64 -12.02 12.18
CA ARG A 35 -9.93 -11.90 13.45
C ARG A 35 -9.92 -13.24 14.17
N PHE A 36 -8.73 -13.81 14.35
CA PHE A 36 -8.53 -15.06 15.07
C PHE A 36 -7.87 -14.79 16.43
N GLY A 37 -8.71 -14.57 17.45
CA GLY A 37 -8.26 -14.22 18.80
C GLY A 37 -7.49 -12.90 18.82
N ARG A 38 -6.18 -12.97 19.09
CA ARG A 38 -5.27 -11.79 19.11
C ARG A 38 -4.57 -11.55 17.77
N SER A 39 -4.78 -12.42 16.79
CA SER A 39 -4.14 -12.40 15.48
C SER A 39 -5.16 -12.12 14.38
N TRP A 40 -4.64 -11.75 13.21
CA TRP A 40 -5.45 -11.50 12.02
C TRP A 40 -5.10 -12.54 10.95
N ALA A 41 -6.13 -13.09 10.32
CA ALA A 41 -6.05 -13.98 9.18
C ALA A 41 -6.33 -13.15 7.92
N ILE A 42 -5.27 -12.83 7.18
CA ILE A 42 -5.32 -11.99 5.99
C ILE A 42 -5.39 -12.91 4.77
N PRO A 43 -6.34 -12.73 3.83
CA PRO A 43 -6.40 -13.56 2.64
C PRO A 43 -5.08 -13.54 1.85
N ALA A 44 -4.59 -14.70 1.41
CA ALA A 44 -3.32 -14.79 0.67
C ALA A 44 -3.39 -14.13 -0.71
N ASP A 45 -4.59 -13.94 -1.26
CA ASP A 45 -4.89 -13.19 -2.47
C ASP A 45 -5.06 -11.67 -2.22
N ALA A 46 -5.03 -11.22 -0.96
CA ALA A 46 -5.13 -9.80 -0.65
C ALA A 46 -3.97 -9.01 -1.28
N GLU A 47 -4.35 -7.92 -1.96
CA GLU A 47 -3.43 -6.95 -2.53
C GLU A 47 -3.10 -5.85 -1.53
N LYS A 48 -1.89 -5.29 -1.66
CA LYS A 48 -1.42 -4.21 -0.79
C LYS A 48 -2.27 -2.95 -1.03
N PRO A 49 -2.96 -2.42 -0.01
CA PRO A 49 -3.71 -1.18 -0.17
C PRO A 49 -2.76 -0.01 -0.50
N GLY A 50 -3.23 0.90 -1.36
CA GLY A 50 -2.47 2.06 -1.79
C GLY A 50 -2.05 2.95 -0.61
N ASP A 51 -0.78 3.35 -0.58
CA ASP A 51 -0.30 4.32 0.41
C ASP A 51 -0.54 5.75 -0.12
N PRO A 52 -1.40 6.55 0.55
CA PRO A 52 -1.72 7.92 0.10
C PRO A 52 -0.48 8.83 0.10
N ARG A 53 0.57 8.53 0.86
CA ARG A 53 1.83 9.30 0.84
C ARG A 53 2.58 9.12 -0.48
N ARG A 54 2.41 7.99 -1.17
CA ARG A 54 3.10 7.69 -2.44
C ARG A 54 2.50 8.45 -3.62
N ILE A 55 1.22 8.82 -3.53
CA ILE A 55 0.52 9.60 -4.56
C ILE A 55 1.11 11.01 -4.68
N ARG A 56 1.44 11.65 -3.56
CA ARG A 56 2.01 13.00 -3.54
C ARG A 56 3.35 13.10 -4.28
N LYS A 57 4.22 12.10 -4.20
CA LYS A 57 5.52 12.12 -4.89
C LYS A 57 5.41 12.12 -6.42
N LYS A 58 4.45 11.37 -6.98
CA LYS A 58 4.26 11.31 -8.45
C LYS A 58 3.77 12.63 -9.02
N GLN A 59 2.82 13.28 -8.34
CA GLN A 59 2.27 14.57 -8.77
C GLN A 59 3.32 15.69 -8.76
N THR A 60 4.20 15.69 -7.76
CA THR A 60 5.28 16.69 -7.70
C THR A 60 6.31 16.51 -8.82
N GLN A 61 6.60 15.27 -9.23
CA GLN A 61 7.54 15.00 -10.33
C GLN A 61 6.95 15.37 -11.69
N SER A 62 5.69 15.00 -11.96
CA SER A 62 5.03 15.34 -13.23
C SER A 62 4.87 16.85 -13.41
N LEU A 63 4.53 17.59 -12.35
CA LEU A 63 4.45 19.05 -12.38
C LEU A 63 5.81 19.71 -12.65
N GLN A 64 6.89 19.17 -12.07
CA GLN A 64 8.25 19.69 -12.33
C GLN A 64 8.71 19.40 -13.76
N GLU A 65 8.40 18.23 -14.31
CA GLU A 65 8.71 17.86 -15.70
C GLU A 65 7.92 18.74 -16.68
N GLU A 66 6.61 18.92 -16.49
CA GLU A 66 5.80 19.81 -17.31
C GLU A 66 6.26 21.27 -17.26
N MET A 67 6.68 21.77 -16.08
CA MET A 67 7.22 23.12 -15.95
C MET A 67 8.57 23.29 -16.64
N ARG A 68 9.42 22.24 -16.65
CA ARG A 68 10.71 22.26 -17.37
C ARG A 68 10.50 22.23 -18.88
N ASP A 69 9.60 21.39 -19.38
CA ASP A 69 9.32 21.29 -20.82
C ASP A 69 8.71 22.58 -21.37
N ARG A 70 7.80 23.24 -20.64
CA ARG A 70 7.24 24.55 -21.04
C ARG A 70 8.28 25.67 -21.15
N GLN A 71 9.34 25.64 -20.34
CA GLN A 71 10.43 26.62 -20.43
C GLN A 71 11.34 26.34 -21.64
N ARG A 72 11.42 25.08 -22.09
CA ARG A 72 12.26 24.63 -23.20
C ARG A 72 11.66 24.94 -24.57
N THR A 73 10.33 24.98 -24.67
CA THR A 73 9.58 25.23 -25.93
C THR A 73 9.39 26.71 -26.26
N ARG A 74 9.95 27.64 -25.48
CA ARG A 74 9.86 29.11 -25.69
C ARG A 74 11.08 29.71 -26.40
N ARG A 75 11.92 28.88 -27.03
CA ARG A 75 13.10 29.31 -27.79
C ARG A 75 12.88 29.15 -29.29
#